data_AF-A0A9W8HTE2-F1
#
_entry.id   AF-A0A9W8HTE2-F1
#
_cell.length_a   1.000
_cell.length_b   1.000
_cell.length_c   1.000
_cell.angle_alpha   90.00
_cell.angle_beta   90.00
_cell.angle_gamma   90.00
#
_symmetry.space_group_name_H-M   'P 1'
#
loop_
_entity.id
_entity.type
_entity.pdbx_description
1 polymer ?
#
loop_
_entity_poly.entity_id
_entity_poly.type
_entity_poly.pdbx_seq_one_letter_code
_entity_poly.pdbx_strand_id
1 'polypeptide(L)'
;MANTTWEPERFANLNKLLSEGIELGNESPRFEQLKKQLEKLKPDLASLLVFPAKSTQHRAELEKGTPTINGEQFKVSSDFINEAKKLSDFLDIDEDLAATL
;
A
#
# COMPACT_ATOMS: atom_id res chain seq x y z
N MET A 1 5.64 12.50 1.76
CA MET A 1 5.02 11.86 2.94
C MET A 1 4.84 10.39 2.59
N ALA A 2 5.03 9.48 3.54
CA ALA A 2 4.84 8.05 3.29
C ALA A 2 3.33 7.77 3.06
N ASN A 3 3.02 6.86 2.14
CA ASN A 3 1.64 6.57 1.75
C ASN A 3 0.98 5.70 2.83
N THR A 4 -0.18 6.12 3.35
CA THR A 4 -0.98 5.34 4.31
C THR A 4 -1.98 4.41 3.61
N THR A 5 -2.10 4.49 2.28
CA THR A 5 -2.98 3.66 1.48
C THR A 5 -2.21 2.50 0.85
N TRP A 6 -2.48 1.28 1.32
CA TRP A 6 -2.05 0.06 0.63
C TRP A 6 -3.06 -0.36 -0.43
N GLU A 7 -2.55 -0.66 -1.63
CA GLU A 7 -3.34 -1.19 -2.74
C GLU A 7 -2.77 -2.56 -3.14
N PRO A 8 -3.45 -3.68 -2.82
CA PRO A 8 -2.93 -5.03 -3.05
C PRO A 8 -2.56 -5.30 -4.52
N GLU A 9 -3.27 -4.67 -5.45
CA GLU A 9 -3.09 -4.86 -6.89
C GLU A 9 -2.14 -3.84 -7.53
N ARG A 10 -1.54 -2.92 -6.77
CA ARG A 10 -0.70 -1.83 -7.29
C ARG A 10 0.41 -2.32 -8.21
N PHE A 11 1.02 -3.46 -7.86
CA PHE A 11 2.11 -4.07 -8.62
C PHE A 11 1.68 -5.24 -9.51
N ALA A 12 0.40 -5.61 -9.54
CA ALA A 12 -0.07 -6.81 -10.25
C ALA A 12 0.26 -6.78 -11.75
N ASN A 13 0.00 -5.64 -12.40
CA ASN A 13 0.29 -5.48 -13.82
C ASN A 13 1.80 -5.47 -14.12
N LEU A 14 2.59 -4.81 -13.27
CA LEU A 14 4.05 -4.81 -13.40
C LEU A 14 4.60 -6.23 -13.23
N ASN A 15 4.13 -6.96 -12.23
CA ASN A 15 4.53 -8.33 -11.96
C ASN A 15 4.18 -9.26 -13.13
N LYS A 16 2.98 -9.12 -13.72
CA LYS A 16 2.58 -9.85 -14.93
C LYS A 16 3.54 -9.58 -16.10
N LEU A 17 3.84 -8.31 -16.36
CA LEU A 17 4.73 -7.92 -17.46
C LEU A 17 6.14 -8.50 -17.29
N LEU A 18 6.66 -8.53 -16.06
CA LEU A 18 7.95 -9.11 -15.70
C LEU A 18 7.96 -10.64 -15.77
N SER A 19 6.88 -11.29 -15.31
CA SER A 19 6.81 -12.75 -15.16
C SER A 19 6.72 -13.52 -16.47
N GLU A 20 6.05 -12.97 -17.50
CA GLU A 20 5.93 -13.68 -18.78
C GLU A 20 7.18 -13.50 -19.70
N GLY A 21 8.33 -13.14 -19.11
CA GLY A 21 9.66 -13.23 -19.73
C GLY A 21 10.02 -12.05 -20.65
N ILE A 22 11.19 -11.45 -20.40
CA ILE A 22 11.85 -10.54 -21.37
C ILE A 22 12.60 -11.42 -22.39
N GLU A 23 11.88 -12.15 -23.24
CA GLU A 23 12.47 -12.72 -24.47
C GLU A 23 12.47 -11.71 -25.62
N LEU A 24 12.06 -10.49 -25.35
CA LEU A 24 11.78 -9.50 -26.36
C LEU A 24 12.91 -8.49 -26.41
N GLY A 25 13.55 -8.38 -27.57
CA GLY A 25 14.44 -7.27 -27.88
C GLY A 25 13.77 -5.92 -27.57
N ASN A 26 14.61 -4.92 -27.31
CA ASN A 26 14.23 -3.59 -26.83
C ASN A 26 13.21 -2.83 -27.70
N GLU A 27 12.87 -3.35 -28.89
CA GLU A 27 11.92 -2.75 -29.84
C GLU A 27 10.49 -3.32 -29.72
N SER A 28 10.23 -4.29 -28.84
CA SER A 28 8.89 -4.84 -28.72
C SER A 28 7.90 -3.85 -28.09
N PRO A 29 6.62 -3.83 -28.53
CA PRO A 29 5.57 -3.03 -27.88
C PRO A 29 5.43 -3.31 -26.38
N ARG A 30 5.78 -4.53 -25.97
CA ARG A 30 5.74 -4.98 -24.58
C ARG A 30 6.87 -4.39 -23.73
N PHE A 31 8.07 -4.23 -24.29
CA PHE A 31 9.16 -3.53 -23.62
C PHE A 31 8.78 -2.08 -23.33
N GLU A 32 8.13 -1.40 -24.28
CA GLU A 32 7.61 -0.05 -24.08
C GLU A 32 6.49 0.01 -23.02
N GLN A 33 5.62 -1.00 -22.94
CA GLN A 33 4.63 -1.10 -21.87
C GLN A 33 5.29 -1.29 -20.50
N LEU A 34 6.29 -2.16 -20.40
CA LEU A 34 7.06 -2.37 -19.16
C LEU A 34 7.76 -1.08 -18.73
N LYS A 35 8.43 -0.39 -19.64
CA LYS A 35 9.10 0.89 -19.38
C LYS A 35 8.12 1.94 -18.85
N LYS A 36 6.94 2.07 -19.46
CA LYS A 36 5.90 2.98 -18.98
C LYS A 36 5.39 2.61 -17.58
N GLN A 37 5.18 1.33 -17.30
CA GLN A 37 4.74 0.88 -15.97
C GLN A 37 5.82 1.11 -14.91
N LEU A 38 7.08 0.85 -15.23
CA LEU A 38 8.21 1.12 -14.33
C LEU A 38 8.36 2.61 -14.02
N GLU A 39 8.30 3.49 -15.02
CA GLU A 39 8.36 4.94 -14.78
C GLU A 39 7.15 5.44 -13.97
N LYS A 40 5.94 4.90 -14.21
CA LYS A 40 4.75 5.22 -13.42
C LYS A 40 4.92 4.84 -11.94
N LEU A 41 5.40 3.64 -11.68
CA LEU A 41 5.52 3.06 -10.33
C LEU A 41 6.85 3.37 -9.64
N LYS A 42 7.74 4.11 -10.30
CA LYS A 42 9.06 4.47 -9.77
C LYS A 42 9.03 5.09 -8.38
N PRO A 43 8.11 6.02 -8.05
CA PRO A 43 8.02 6.56 -6.69
C PRO A 43 7.65 5.48 -5.67
N ASP A 44 6.65 4.64 -5.98
CA ASP A 44 6.19 3.57 -5.11
C ASP A 44 7.28 2.51 -4.88
N LEU A 45 8.02 2.14 -5.93
CA LEU A 45 9.16 1.21 -5.86
C LEU A 45 10.32 1.78 -5.02
N ALA A 46 10.58 3.09 -5.12
CA ALA A 46 11.61 3.75 -4.32
C ALA A 46 11.22 3.80 -2.82
N SER A 47 9.93 3.81 -2.51
CA SER A 47 9.40 3.78 -1.15
C SER A 47 8.84 2.41 -0.73
N LEU A 48 9.20 1.32 -1.43
CA LEU A 48 8.55 0.01 -1.27
C LEU A 48 8.58 -0.52 0.16
N LEU A 49 9.65 -0.19 0.90
CA LEU A 49 9.86 -0.60 2.29
C LEU A 49 9.84 0.59 3.26
N VAL A 50 9.37 1.75 2.80
CA VAL A 50 9.24 2.94 3.63
C VAL A 50 7.81 3.00 4.13
N PHE A 51 7.62 2.48 5.34
CA PHE A 51 6.33 2.50 6.00
C PHE A 51 6.15 3.82 6.78
N PRO A 52 4.94 4.40 6.80
CA PRO A 52 4.60 5.48 7.70
C PRO A 52 4.77 5.00 9.16
N ALA A 53 5.39 5.83 9.98
CA ALA A 53 5.54 5.57 11.41
C ALA A 53 4.19 5.76 12.13
N LYS A 54 4.08 5.19 13.33
CA LYS A 54 2.90 5.30 14.19
C LYS A 54 2.42 6.74 14.40
N SER A 55 1.10 6.92 14.47
CA SER A 55 0.44 8.21 14.64
C SER A 55 -0.53 8.14 15.81
N THR A 56 -0.25 8.92 16.86
CA THR A 56 -1.16 9.03 18.02
C THR A 56 -2.53 9.57 17.63
N GLN A 57 -2.60 10.41 16.58
CA GLN A 57 -3.85 10.91 16.04
C GLN A 57 -4.65 9.78 15.36
N HIS A 58 -4.04 9.03 14.44
CA HIS A 58 -4.73 7.95 13.72
C HIS A 58 -5.16 6.84 14.68
N ARG A 59 -4.35 6.53 15.69
CA ARG A 59 -4.74 5.60 16.77
C ARG A 59 -5.99 6.06 17.51
N ALA A 60 -6.08 7.35 17.84
CA ALA A 60 -7.26 7.90 18.51
C ALA A 60 -8.50 7.90 17.61
N GLU A 61 -8.35 8.06 16.29
CA GLU A 61 -9.44 7.98 15.32
C GLU A 61 -9.93 6.54 15.13
N LEU A 62 -9.00 5.58 15.05
CA LEU A 62 -9.30 4.15 15.05
C LEU A 62 -10.05 3.73 16.32
N GLU A 63 -9.61 4.18 17.50
CA GLU A 63 -10.26 3.87 18.78
C GLU A 63 -11.66 4.46 18.94
N LYS A 64 -11.99 5.52 18.20
CA LYS A 64 -13.37 6.06 18.11
C LYS A 64 -14.29 5.18 17.25
N GLY A 65 -13.73 4.20 16.53
CA GLY A 65 -14.46 3.33 15.61
C GLY A 65 -14.86 4.01 14.30
N THR A 66 -14.23 5.13 13.97
CA THR A 66 -14.47 5.88 12.72
C THR A 66 -13.17 6.26 11.99
N PRO A 67 -12.26 5.30 11.70
CA PRO A 67 -11.01 5.58 11.00
C PRO A 67 -11.25 6.01 9.54
N THR A 68 -10.25 6.69 8.96
CA THR A 68 -10.20 7.01 7.54
C THR A 68 -9.32 5.99 6.83
N ILE A 69 -9.93 5.11 6.03
CA ILE A 69 -9.23 4.04 5.30
C ILE A 69 -9.30 4.37 3.81
N ASN A 70 -8.14 4.48 3.15
CA ASN A 70 -8.05 4.85 1.73
C ASN A 70 -8.79 6.16 1.36
N GLY A 71 -8.86 7.11 2.29
CA GLY A 71 -9.53 8.40 2.10
C GLY A 71 -11.04 8.39 2.33
N GLU A 72 -11.62 7.24 2.73
CA GLU A 72 -13.04 7.11 3.07
C GLU A 72 -13.19 6.76 4.57
N GLN A 73 -14.20 7.34 5.22
CA GLN A 73 -14.45 7.07 6.64
C GLN A 73 -15.38 5.88 6.80
N PHE A 74 -14.97 4.91 7.63
CA PHE A 74 -15.76 3.69 7.89
C PHE A 74 -16.19 3.61 9.34
N LYS A 75 -17.35 3.03 9.60
CA LYS A 75 -17.74 2.61 10.95
C LYS A 75 -17.29 1.17 11.17
N VAL A 76 -16.38 0.95 12.12
CA VAL A 76 -15.74 -0.36 12.35
C VAL A 76 -16.12 -0.97 13.69
N SER A 77 -15.99 -2.30 13.81
CA SER A 77 -16.26 -3.04 15.04
C SER A 77 -15.08 -2.96 16.02
N SER A 78 -15.31 -3.32 17.30
CA SER A 78 -14.25 -3.45 18.30
C SER A 78 -13.18 -4.47 17.89
N ASP A 79 -13.59 -5.55 17.22
CA ASP A 79 -12.67 -6.61 16.80
C ASP A 79 -11.73 -6.09 15.71
N PHE A 80 -12.24 -5.32 14.76
CA PHE A 80 -11.43 -4.65 13.76
C PHE A 80 -10.42 -3.69 14.40
N ILE A 81 -10.86 -2.85 15.34
CA ILE A 81 -9.99 -1.91 16.08
C ILE A 81 -8.85 -2.66 16.77
N ASN A 82 -9.17 -3.78 17.44
CA ASN A 82 -8.19 -4.57 18.16
C ASN A 82 -7.16 -5.22 17.21
N GLU A 83 -7.60 -5.77 16.08
CA GLU A 83 -6.68 -6.38 15.11
C GLU A 83 -5.80 -5.33 14.41
N ALA A 84 -6.36 -4.20 13.98
CA ALA A 84 -5.59 -3.12 13.36
C ALA A 84 -4.53 -2.57 14.33
N LYS A 85 -4.86 -2.42 15.63
CA LYS A 85 -3.88 -2.03 16.67
C LYS A 85 -2.78 -3.08 16.84
N LYS A 86 -3.13 -4.37 16.92
CA LYS A 86 -2.13 -5.45 17.01
C LYS A 86 -1.19 -5.43 15.81
N LEU A 87 -1.73 -5.23 14.60
CA LEU A 87 -0.94 -5.19 13.38
C LEU A 87 0.00 -3.98 13.35
N SER A 88 -0.49 -2.79 13.69
CA SER A 88 0.32 -1.58 13.86
C SER A 88 1.42 -1.78 14.89
N ASP A 89 1.10 -2.36 16.04
CA ASP A 89 2.06 -2.60 17.12
C ASP A 89 3.12 -3.64 16.71
N PHE A 90 2.73 -4.70 15.99
CA PHE A 90 3.61 -5.78 15.53
C PHE A 90 4.56 -5.36 14.40
N LEU A 91 4.07 -4.61 13.41
CA LEU A 91 4.85 -4.18 12.25
C LEU A 91 5.54 -2.82 12.46
N ASP A 92 5.24 -2.14 13.57
CA ASP A 92 5.68 -0.78 13.88
C ASP A 92 5.31 0.25 12.80
N ILE A 93 4.06 0.19 12.33
CA ILE A 93 3.51 1.04 11.27
C ILE A 93 2.34 1.90 11.75
N ASP A 94 2.04 2.94 10.98
CA ASP A 94 0.87 3.80 11.16
C ASP A 94 -0.45 3.03 11.24
N GLU A 95 -1.36 3.51 12.09
CA GLU A 95 -2.65 2.89 12.36
C GLU A 95 -3.61 2.93 11.16
N ASP A 96 -3.58 3.97 10.32
CA ASP A 96 -4.40 3.99 9.10
C ASP A 96 -3.87 2.97 8.10
N LEU A 97 -2.54 2.88 7.93
CA LEU A 97 -1.95 1.84 7.08
C LEU A 97 -2.32 0.43 7.59
N ALA A 98 -2.19 0.19 8.90
CA ALA A 98 -2.59 -1.09 9.49
C ALA A 98 -4.07 -1.40 9.28
N ALA A 99 -4.95 -0.40 9.25
CA ALA A 99 -6.37 -0.59 8.96
C ALA A 99 -6.67 -0.89 7.47
N THR A 100 -5.73 -0.62 6.55
CA THR A 100 -5.88 -0.97 5.13
C THR A 100 -5.45 -2.39 4.77
N LEU A 101 -4.72 -3.06 5.67
CA LEU A 101 -4.16 -4.41 5.49
C LEU A 101 -5.10 -5.49 6.02
#